data_AF-A0A2R6GMD4-F1
#
_entry.id   AF-A0A2R6GMD4-F1
#
_cell.length_a   1.000
_cell.length_b   1.000
_cell.length_c   1.000
_cell.angle_alpha   90.00
_cell.angle_beta   90.00
_cell.angle_gamma   90.00
#
_symmetry.space_group_name_H-M   'P 1'
#
loop_
_entity.id
_entity.type
_entity.pdbx_description
1 polymer ?
#
loop_
_entity_poly.entity_id
_entity_poly.type
_entity_poly.pdbx_seq_one_letter_code
_entity_poly.pdbx_strand_id
1 'polypeptide(L)' 'MPGGPELLIILLIGLLVPLVLGYFVYNDATARGDDNAALWAVVVAGLTAVTFLGGLVALAIYFWQRD' A
#
# COMPACT_ATOMS: atom_id res chain seq x y z
N MET A 1 -6.52 9.85 -26.82
CA MET A 1 -5.33 9.94 -25.95
C MET A 1 -5.78 10.64 -24.66
N PRO A 2 -5.29 10.23 -23.47
CA PRO A 2 -5.61 10.93 -22.23
C PRO A 2 -5.15 12.39 -22.31
N GLY A 3 -5.96 13.31 -21.79
CA GLY A 3 -5.59 14.72 -21.65
C GLY A 3 -4.94 15.01 -20.30
N GLY A 4 -4.71 16.30 -20.02
CA GLY A 4 -4.13 16.76 -18.75
C GLY A 4 -4.92 16.30 -17.51
N PRO A 5 -6.24 16.49 -17.46
CA PRO A 5 -7.06 16.04 -16.31
C PRO A 5 -7.01 14.54 -16.08
N GLU A 6 -7.08 13.73 -17.14
CA GLU A 6 -7.05 12.27 -17.03
C GLU A 6 -5.69 11.78 -16.53
N LEU A 7 -4.58 12.38 -17.00
CA LEU A 7 -3.25 12.07 -16.50
C LEU A 7 -3.08 12.44 -15.03
N LEU A 8 -3.66 13.56 -14.59
CA LEU A 8 -3.67 13.94 -13.17
C LEU A 8 -4.42 12.91 -12.32
N ILE A 9 -5.59 12.45 -12.78
CA ILE A 9 -6.37 11.42 -12.07
C ILE A 9 -5.56 10.12 -11.97
N ILE A 10 -4.93 9.68 -13.06
CA ILE A 10 -4.10 8.47 -13.08
C ILE A 10 -2.94 8.61 -12.09
N LEU A 11 -2.26 9.76 -12.07
CA LEU A 11 -1.17 10.04 -11.14
C LEU A 11 -1.66 10.04 -9.68
N LEU A 12 -2.79 10.68 -9.40
CA LEU A 12 -3.37 10.73 -8.07
C LEU A 12 -3.78 9.35 -7.60
N ILE A 13 -4.39 8.52 -8.44
CA ILE A 13 -4.73 7.13 -8.08
C ILE A 13 -3.45 6.33 -7.83
N GLY A 14 -2.47 6.43 -8.73
CA GLY A 14 -1.18 5.74 -8.60
C GLY A 14 -0.39 6.13 -7.34
N LEU A 15 -0.59 7.34 -6.82
CA LEU A 15 0.05 7.82 -5.59
C LEU A 15 -0.79 7.54 -4.33
N LEU A 16 -2.10 7.80 -4.37
CA LEU A 16 -2.96 7.72 -3.20
C LEU A 16 -3.24 6.27 -2.80
N VAL A 17 -3.42 5.36 -3.75
CA VAL A 17 -3.65 3.94 -3.45
C VAL A 17 -2.54 3.32 -2.59
N PRO A 18 -1.25 3.39 -2.98
CA PRO A 18 -0.18 2.83 -2.15
C PRO A 18 -0.06 3.53 -0.78
N LEU A 19 -0.25 4.85 -0.71
CA LEU A 19 -0.20 5.59 0.55
C LEU A 19 -1.32 5.18 1.51
N VAL A 20 -2.55 5.04 1.01
CA VAL A 20 -3.70 4.60 1.81
C VAL A 20 -3.50 3.18 2.32
N LEU A 21 -3.01 2.27 1.48
CA LEU A 21 -2.70 0.90 1.91
C LEU A 21 -1.59 0.86 2.97
N GLY A 22 -0.50 1.61 2.76
CA GLY A 22 0.58 1.71 3.75
C GLY A 22 0.10 2.25 5.09
N TYR A 23 -0.69 3.33 5.08
CA TYR A 23 -1.28 3.91 6.29
C TYR A 23 -2.20 2.92 7.01
N PHE A 24 -3.05 2.21 6.28
CA PHE A 24 -3.92 1.19 6.84
C PHE A 24 -3.12 0.08 7.53
N VAL A 25 -2.14 -0.50 6.82
CA VAL A 25 -1.28 -1.58 7.33
C VAL A 25 -0.48 -1.12 8.54
N TYR A 26 0.08 0.09 8.50
CA TYR A 26 0.81 0.65 9.63
C TYR A 26 -0.06 0.72 10.89
N ASN A 27 -1.28 1.25 10.78
CA ASN A 27 -2.16 1.42 11.92
C ASN A 27 -2.70 0.08 12.46
N ASP A 28 -3.07 -0.85 11.58
CA ASP A 28 -3.52 -2.20 12.00
C ASP A 28 -2.38 -2.95 12.71
N ALA A 29 -1.16 -2.92 12.16
CA ALA A 29 0.01 -3.56 12.77
C ALA A 29 0.40 -2.89 14.10
N THR A 30 0.41 -1.56 14.15
CA THR A 30 0.72 -0.79 15.37
C THR A 30 -0.30 -1.09 16.47
N ALA A 31 -1.60 -1.16 16.15
CA ALA A 31 -2.65 -1.46 17.12
C ALA A 31 -2.54 -2.87 17.71
N ARG A 32 -1.90 -3.80 17.00
CA ARG A 32 -1.61 -5.17 17.46
C ARG A 32 -0.29 -5.30 18.21
N GLY A 33 0.52 -4.25 18.25
CA GLY A 33 1.85 -4.30 18.85
C GLY A 33 2.88 -5.07 18.02
N ASP A 34 2.72 -5.11 16.68
CA ASP A 34 3.73 -5.69 15.79
C ASP A 34 4.96 -4.77 15.68
N ASP A 35 6.12 -5.25 16.12
CA ASP A 35 7.41 -4.55 16.07
C ASP A 35 7.82 -4.16 14.62
N ASN A 36 7.26 -4.83 13.62
CA ASN A 36 7.56 -4.62 12.20
C ASN A 36 6.52 -3.75 11.48
N ALA A 37 5.63 -3.03 12.20
CA ALA A 37 4.56 -2.22 11.60
C ALA A 37 5.03 -1.28 10.49
N ALA A 38 6.16 -0.59 10.68
CA ALA A 38 6.73 0.30 9.67
C ALA A 38 7.25 -0.46 8.43
N LEU A 39 7.85 -1.63 8.61
CA LEU A 39 8.33 -2.46 7.51
C LEU A 39 7.15 -2.98 6.68
N TRP A 40 6.09 -3.47 7.33
CA TRP A 40 4.88 -3.90 6.64
C TRP A 40 4.26 -2.79 5.80
N ALA A 41 4.13 -1.59 6.39
CA ALA A 41 3.59 -0.42 5.70
C ALA A 41 4.40 -0.06 4.45
N VAL A 42 5.74 -0.03 4.57
CA VAL A 42 6.64 0.29 3.45
C VAL A 42 6.61 -0.79 2.38
N VAL A 43 6.61 -2.08 2.74
CA VAL A 43 6.59 -3.18 1.78
C VAL A 43 5.27 -3.18 0.99
N VAL A 44 4.12 -3.06 1.67
CA VAL A 44 2.82 -3.02 1.01
C VAL A 44 2.68 -1.78 0.13
N ALA A 45 2.98 -0.59 0.65
CA ALA A 45 2.88 0.66 -0.10
C ALA A 45 3.86 0.68 -1.29
N GLY A 46 5.13 0.34 -1.05
CA GLY A 46 6.19 0.37 -2.06
C GLY A 46 5.93 -0.61 -3.20
N LEU A 47 5.57 -1.87 -2.89
CA LEU A 47 5.25 -2.85 -3.92
C LEU A 47 3.97 -2.50 -4.69
N THR A 48 2.98 -1.89 -4.03
CA THR A 48 1.78 -1.37 -4.72
C THR A 48 2.14 -0.26 -5.69
N ALA A 49 3.01 0.68 -5.28
CA ALA A 49 3.40 1.82 -6.11
C ALA A 49 4.21 1.41 -7.35
N VAL A 50 5.11 0.42 -7.22
CA VAL A 50 6.04 0.03 -8.30
C VAL A 50 5.47 -1.06 -9.19
N THR A 51 4.68 -1.99 -8.63
CA THR A 51 4.24 -3.19 -9.37
C THR A 51 2.74 -3.43 -9.33
N PHE A 52 1.99 -2.74 -8.47
CA PHE A 52 0.59 -2.98 -8.12
C PHE A 52 0.32 -4.40 -7.58
N LEU A 53 0.49 -5.43 -8.42
CA LEU A 53 0.28 -6.84 -8.08
C LEU A 53 1.20 -7.32 -6.96
N GLY A 54 2.47 -6.93 -6.94
CA GLY A 54 3.37 -7.28 -5.84
C GLY A 54 2.89 -6.69 -4.51
N GLY A 55 2.26 -5.52 -4.54
CA GLY A 55 1.62 -4.90 -3.38
C GLY A 55 0.41 -5.68 -2.87
N LEU A 56 -0.43 -6.17 -3.78
CA LEU A 56 -1.56 -7.04 -3.43
C LEU A 56 -1.10 -8.36 -2.82
N VAL A 57 -0.03 -8.96 -3.34
CA VAL A 57 0.58 -10.18 -2.77
C VAL A 57 1.14 -9.89 -1.38
N ALA A 58 1.88 -8.79 -1.20
CA ALA A 58 2.38 -8.40 0.12
C ALA A 58 1.25 -8.13 1.11
N LEU A 59 0.17 -7.48 0.68
CA LEU A 59 -1.01 -7.25 1.51
C LEU A 59 -1.69 -8.57 1.90
N ALA A 60 -1.81 -9.52 0.98
CA ALA A 60 -2.35 -10.84 1.27
C ALA A 60 -1.48 -11.60 2.28
N ILE A 61 -0.15 -11.53 2.16
CA ILE A 61 0.79 -12.13 3.13
C ILE A 61 0.67 -11.45 4.49
N TYR A 62 0.57 -10.12 4.53
CA TYR A 62 0.33 -9.38 5.77
C TYR A 62 -0.94 -9.87 6.47
N PHE A 63 -2.06 -9.96 5.75
CA PHE A 63 -3.32 -10.47 6.29
C PHE A 63 -3.24 -11.94 6.74
N TRP A 64 -2.40 -12.75 6.09
CA TRP A 64 -2.19 -14.15 6.48
C TRP A 64 -1.32 -14.28 7.75
N GLN A 65 -0.36 -13.36 7.96
CA GLN A 65 0.57 -13.41 9.09
C GLN A 65 0.13 -12.61 10.31
N ARG A 66 -0.82 -11.68 10.17
CA ARG A 66 -1.20 -10.75 11.25
C ARG A 66 -2.05 -11.36 12.37
N ASP A 67 -2.43 -12.64 12.25
CA ASP A 67 -3.12 -13.41 13.30
C ASP A 67 -2.10 -14.02 14.28
#